data_AF-A0A958JAA4-F1
#
_entry.id   AF-A0A958JAA4-F1
#
_cell.length_a   1.000
_cell.length_b   1.000
_cell.length_c   1.000
_cell.angle_alpha   90.00
_cell.angle_beta   90.00
_cell.angle_gamma   90.00
#
_symmetry.space_group_name_H-M   'P 1'
#
loop_
_entity.id
_entity.type
_entity.pdbx_description
1 polymer ?
#
loop_
_entity_poly.entity_id
_entity_poly.type
_entity_poly.pdbx_seq_one_letter_code
_entity_poly.pdbx_strand_id
1 'polypeptide(L)'
;MQFGHVALALSIATYDWSIGNALFCLGMHYLPNTDSLMVKAGWDQKLIRGAIRLESLLPGHRDDRAPEVIARDPFWVEKGGFHCTVTHSVAFAVAVSLLVSLFSWEHALLAFVAIISHYAADIGSTVGLPLLWPFTRRKYTLALFEDTGWWGREMFIGYYRQPMAWFLETAVLGFMLYRFWVI
;
A
#
# COMPACT_ATOMS: atom_id res chain seq x y z
N MET A 1 1.86 -9.59 -3.00
CA MET A 1 2.98 -9.87 -3.92
C MET A 1 4.28 -9.72 -3.14
N GLN A 2 5.37 -10.41 -3.46
CA GLN A 2 6.60 -10.35 -2.64
C GLN A 2 7.74 -9.61 -3.35
N PHE A 3 8.51 -10.30 -4.19
CA PHE A 3 9.58 -9.70 -5.00
C PHE A 3 9.03 -8.79 -6.10
N GLY A 4 7.78 -8.98 -6.52
CA GLY A 4 7.15 -8.09 -7.50
C GLY A 4 7.08 -6.62 -7.05
N HIS A 5 6.99 -6.31 -5.75
CA HIS A 5 7.10 -4.92 -5.28
C HIS A 5 8.48 -4.33 -5.52
N VAL A 6 9.55 -5.10 -5.24
CA VAL A 6 10.94 -4.70 -5.56
C VAL A 6 11.06 -4.47 -7.06
N ALA A 7 10.52 -5.38 -7.88
CA ALA A 7 10.61 -5.29 -9.31
C ALA A 7 9.86 -4.09 -9.90
N LEU A 8 8.67 -3.75 -9.39
CA LEU A 8 7.96 -2.52 -9.75
C LEU A 8 8.75 -1.27 -9.36
N ALA A 9 9.21 -1.19 -8.11
CA ALA A 9 9.93 -0.03 -7.61
C ALA A 9 11.21 0.22 -8.43
N LEU A 10 11.97 -0.83 -8.73
CA LEU A 10 13.16 -0.73 -9.57
C LEU A 10 12.81 -0.37 -11.02
N SER A 11 11.73 -0.94 -11.58
CA SER A 11 11.23 -0.57 -12.91
C SER A 11 10.90 0.91 -13.01
N ILE A 12 10.33 1.51 -11.97
CA ILE A 12 10.02 2.94 -11.91
C ILE A 12 11.31 3.76 -11.80
N ALA A 13 12.24 3.36 -10.94
CA ALA A 13 13.53 4.03 -10.81
C ALA A 13 14.32 4.08 -12.12
N THR A 14 14.07 3.15 -13.04
CA THR A 14 14.74 3.15 -14.35
C THR A 14 14.38 4.32 -15.27
N TYR A 15 13.31 5.09 -14.99
CA TYR A 15 12.99 6.28 -15.79
C TYR A 15 13.98 7.43 -15.58
N ASP A 16 14.70 7.43 -14.47
CA ASP A 16 15.83 8.31 -14.19
C ASP A 16 16.81 7.55 -13.28
N TRP A 17 17.62 6.68 -13.89
CA TRP A 17 18.38 5.70 -13.12
C TRP A 17 19.50 6.35 -12.30
N SER A 18 19.39 6.20 -10.98
CA SER A 18 20.48 6.41 -10.04
C SER A 18 20.27 5.53 -8.81
N ILE A 19 21.33 5.26 -8.05
CA ILE A 19 21.21 4.52 -6.78
C ILE A 19 20.28 5.30 -5.82
N GLY A 20 20.34 6.64 -5.84
CA GLY A 20 19.44 7.49 -5.06
C GLY A 20 17.97 7.27 -5.41
N ASN A 21 17.64 7.32 -6.70
CA ASN A 21 16.27 7.12 -7.18
C ASN A 21 15.77 5.68 -6.97
N ALA A 22 16.65 4.68 -7.10
CA ALA A 22 16.32 3.29 -6.79
C ALA A 22 15.93 3.11 -5.32
N LEU A 23 16.75 3.63 -4.39
CA LEU A 23 16.45 3.60 -2.97
C LEU A 23 15.20 4.41 -2.61
N PHE A 24 15.03 5.57 -3.25
CA PHE A 24 13.85 6.41 -3.06
C PHE A 24 12.57 5.69 -3.51
N CYS A 25 12.55 5.13 -4.72
CA CYS A 25 11.40 4.41 -5.25
C CYS A 25 11.08 3.18 -4.40
N LEU A 26 12.10 2.42 -3.95
CA LEU A 26 11.88 1.31 -3.02
C LEU A 26 11.25 1.78 -1.71
N GLY A 27 11.77 2.86 -1.12
CA GLY A 27 11.22 3.45 0.10
C GLY A 27 9.76 3.88 -0.06
N MET A 28 9.45 4.61 -1.13
CA MET A 28 8.10 5.09 -1.41
C MET A 28 7.13 3.96 -1.77
N HIS A 29 7.59 2.95 -2.49
CA HIS A 29 6.78 1.79 -2.86
C HIS A 29 6.37 0.99 -1.62
N TYR A 30 7.29 0.76 -0.66
CA TYR A 30 6.97 0.03 0.57
C TYR A 30 6.37 0.88 1.68
N LEU A 31 6.35 2.22 1.54
CA LEU A 31 5.81 3.13 2.53
C LEU A 31 4.37 2.78 2.97
N PRO A 32 3.44 2.37 2.07
CA PRO A 32 2.09 2.00 2.48
C PRO A 32 2.04 0.85 3.49
N ASN A 33 2.99 -0.09 3.40
CA ASN A 33 3.07 -1.27 4.27
C ASN A 33 3.66 -0.96 5.65
N THR A 34 4.10 0.27 5.92
CA THR A 34 4.54 0.67 7.27
C THR A 34 3.40 0.63 8.29
N ASP A 35 2.16 0.63 7.82
CA ASP A 35 0.94 0.47 8.61
C ASP A 35 0.95 -0.84 9.44
N SER A 36 1.36 -1.94 8.81
CA SER A 36 1.49 -3.25 9.45
C SER A 36 2.60 -3.31 10.51
N LEU A 37 3.68 -2.55 10.33
CA LEU A 37 4.73 -2.40 11.35
C LEU A 37 4.22 -1.65 12.58
N MET A 38 3.39 -0.62 12.37
CA MET A 38 2.81 0.18 13.45
C MET A 38 1.84 -0.64 14.29
N VAL A 39 1.13 -1.60 13.71
CA VAL A 39 0.31 -2.59 14.45
C VAL A 39 1.18 -3.42 15.38
N LYS A 40 2.28 -3.97 14.87
CA LYS A 40 3.19 -4.79 15.68
C LYS A 40 3.77 -4.00 16.84
N ALA A 41 4.01 -2.70 16.64
CA ALA A 41 4.47 -1.79 17.68
C ALA A 41 3.37 -1.37 18.67
N GLY A 42 2.10 -1.73 18.43
CA GLY A 42 0.94 -1.31 19.24
C GLY A 42 0.61 0.18 19.11
N TRP A 43 0.97 0.80 17.98
CA TRP A 43 0.78 2.23 17.71
C TRP A 43 -0.41 2.53 16.79
N ASP A 44 -1.03 1.49 16.23
CA ASP A 44 -2.23 1.51 15.39
C ASP A 44 -3.37 2.34 16.02
N GLN A 45 -3.57 2.23 17.33
CA GLN A 45 -4.66 2.90 18.05
C GLN A 45 -4.59 4.44 17.97
N LYS A 46 -3.40 5.03 17.82
CA LYS A 46 -3.26 6.49 17.65
C LYS A 46 -3.61 6.92 16.22
N LEU A 47 -3.18 6.14 15.24
CA LEU A 47 -3.46 6.36 13.82
C LEU A 47 -4.95 6.23 13.53
N ILE A 48 -5.58 5.15 14.01
CA ILE A 48 -7.03 4.93 13.88
C ILE A 48 -7.80 6.13 14.46
N ARG A 49 -7.45 6.59 15.67
CA ARG A 49 -8.09 7.76 16.28
C ARG A 49 -7.90 9.04 15.46
N GLY A 50 -6.71 9.28 14.93
CA GLY A 50 -6.44 10.42 14.04
C GLY A 50 -7.26 10.35 12.75
N ALA A 51 -7.33 9.17 12.16
CA ALA A 51 -8.07 8.92 10.93
C ALA A 51 -9.59 9.07 11.13
N ILE A 52 -10.15 8.54 12.23
CA ILE A 52 -11.56 8.76 12.61
C ILE A 52 -11.84 10.24 12.81
N ARG A 53 -10.92 10.98 13.45
CA ARG A 53 -11.06 12.42 13.63
C ARG A 53 -11.09 13.13 12.28
N LEU A 54 -10.25 12.74 11.32
CA LEU A 54 -10.25 13.29 9.97
C LEU A 54 -11.58 13.00 9.26
N GLU A 55 -12.07 11.77 9.31
CA GLU A 55 -13.36 11.38 8.73
C GLU A 55 -14.51 12.17 9.34
N SER A 56 -14.48 12.45 10.65
CA SER A 56 -15.52 13.23 11.32
C SER A 56 -15.62 14.69 10.86
N LEU A 57 -14.56 15.21 10.23
CA LEU A 57 -14.56 16.54 9.62
C LEU A 57 -15.22 16.56 8.24
N LEU A 58 -15.43 15.40 7.62
CA LEU A 58 -16.03 15.30 6.29
C LEU A 58 -17.57 15.22 6.38
N PRO A 59 -18.30 15.95 5.51
CA PRO A 59 -19.75 15.92 5.50
C PRO A 59 -20.27 14.51 5.16
N GLY A 60 -21.15 13.98 6.01
CA GLY A 60 -21.77 12.65 5.82
C GLY A 60 -20.97 11.47 6.39
N HIS A 61 -19.91 11.69 7.16
CA HIS A 61 -19.11 10.64 7.82
C HIS A 61 -19.13 10.72 9.36
N ARG A 62 -20.21 11.26 9.93
CA ARG A 62 -20.39 11.28 11.38
C ARG A 62 -20.77 9.89 11.87
N ASP A 63 -19.78 9.18 12.42
CA ASP A 63 -19.96 7.90 13.08
C ASP A 63 -20.14 8.15 14.58
N ASP A 64 -21.40 8.13 15.05
CA ASP A 64 -21.75 8.42 16.45
C ASP A 64 -21.45 7.25 17.41
N ARG A 65 -20.89 6.14 16.90
CA ARG A 65 -20.48 4.98 17.71
C ARG A 65 -19.32 5.36 18.64
N ALA A 66 -19.23 4.72 19.81
CA ALA A 66 -18.14 4.95 20.74
C ALA A 66 -16.77 4.64 20.10
N PRO A 67 -15.70 5.40 20.40
CA PRO A 67 -14.37 5.21 19.80
C PRO A 67 -13.81 3.78 19.97
N GLU A 68 -14.14 3.12 21.07
CA GLU A 68 -13.76 1.74 21.39
C GLU A 68 -14.45 0.72 20.47
N VAL A 69 -15.66 1.03 20.00
CA VAL A 69 -16.41 0.23 19.04
C VAL A 69 -15.85 0.45 17.63
N ILE A 70 -15.53 1.70 17.28
CA ILE A 70 -14.93 2.02 15.99
C ILE A 70 -13.52 1.41 15.89
N ALA A 71 -12.73 1.41 16.97
CA ALA A 71 -11.41 0.78 16.98
C ALA A 71 -11.44 -0.75 16.77
N ARG A 72 -12.62 -1.38 16.82
CA ARG A 72 -12.85 -2.81 16.53
C ARG A 72 -13.59 -3.03 15.21
N ASP A 73 -13.82 -1.97 14.42
CA ASP A 73 -14.48 -2.08 13.13
C ASP A 73 -13.64 -2.95 12.17
N PRO A 74 -14.27 -3.86 11.40
CA PRO A 74 -13.57 -4.68 10.41
C PRO A 74 -12.77 -3.87 9.39
N PHE A 75 -13.13 -2.61 9.16
CA PHE A 75 -12.35 -1.70 8.33
C PHE A 75 -10.93 -1.48 8.89
N TRP A 76 -10.81 -1.28 10.20
CA TRP A 76 -9.56 -0.98 10.91
C TRP A 76 -8.82 -2.24 11.40
N VAL A 77 -9.58 -3.29 11.70
CA VAL A 77 -9.08 -4.53 12.31
C VAL A 77 -9.42 -5.70 11.39
N GLU A 78 -8.72 -5.78 10.27
CA GLU A 78 -8.82 -6.96 9.42
C GLU A 78 -7.87 -8.07 9.90
N LYS A 79 -8.14 -9.32 9.48
CA LYS A 79 -7.44 -10.53 9.89
C LYS A 79 -5.91 -10.36 9.72
N GLY A 80 -5.19 -10.20 10.83
CA GLY A 80 -3.72 -10.14 10.85
C GLY A 80 -3.11 -8.76 11.12
N GLY A 81 -3.92 -7.70 11.23
CA GLY A 81 -3.50 -6.34 11.58
C GLY A 81 -4.07 -5.27 10.64
N PHE A 82 -3.86 -3.99 11.00
CA PHE A 82 -4.00 -2.82 10.13
C PHE A 82 -2.99 -2.93 8.96
N HIS A 83 -3.35 -3.74 7.97
CA HIS A 83 -2.67 -3.91 6.69
C HIS A 83 -3.67 -3.56 5.59
N CYS A 84 -3.24 -2.85 4.55
CA CYS A 84 -4.12 -2.38 3.48
C CYS A 84 -5.21 -1.41 3.99
N THR A 85 -4.81 -0.44 4.83
CA THR A 85 -5.73 0.51 5.47
C THR A 85 -5.60 1.91 4.86
N VAL A 86 -5.59 2.98 5.66
CA VAL A 86 -5.60 4.37 5.17
C VAL A 86 -4.38 4.74 4.33
N THR A 87 -3.26 4.06 4.55
CA THR A 87 -2.04 4.19 3.75
C THR A 87 -2.20 3.65 2.33
N HIS A 88 -3.25 2.87 2.07
CA HIS A 88 -3.63 2.36 0.74
C HIS A 88 -4.77 3.16 0.10
N SER A 89 -4.81 4.45 0.39
CA SER A 89 -5.77 5.40 -0.20
C SER A 89 -5.08 6.35 -1.18
N VAL A 90 -5.80 6.79 -2.21
CA VAL A 90 -5.30 7.81 -3.13
C VAL A 90 -5.02 9.12 -2.40
N ALA A 91 -5.80 9.43 -1.35
CA ALA A 91 -5.55 10.59 -0.49
C ALA A 91 -4.17 10.52 0.19
N PHE A 92 -3.76 9.34 0.67
CA PHE A 92 -2.42 9.14 1.23
C PHE A 92 -1.32 9.34 0.18
N ALA A 93 -1.47 8.74 -1.01
CA ALA A 93 -0.51 8.92 -2.10
C ALA A 93 -0.34 10.39 -2.49
N VAL A 94 -1.44 11.14 -2.61
CA VAL A 94 -1.42 12.58 -2.89
C VAL A 94 -0.76 13.35 -1.75
N ALA A 95 -1.13 13.08 -0.50
CA ALA A 95 -0.56 13.78 0.66
C ALA A 95 0.96 13.60 0.76
N VAL A 96 1.46 12.35 0.64
CA VAL A 96 2.90 12.07 0.66
C VAL A 96 3.60 12.78 -0.50
N SER A 97 3.03 12.72 -1.71
CA SER A 97 3.63 13.34 -2.89
C SER A 97 3.69 14.86 -2.75
N LEU A 98 2.65 15.51 -2.21
CA LEU A 98 2.64 16.94 -1.91
C LEU A 98 3.67 17.33 -0.83
N LEU A 99 3.92 16.46 0.15
CA LEU A 99 4.98 16.70 1.14
C LEU A 99 6.37 16.60 0.50
N VAL A 100 6.59 15.61 -0.37
CA VAL A 100 7.84 15.46 -1.12
C VAL A 100 8.05 16.64 -2.08
N SER A 101 6.97 17.17 -2.67
CA SER A 101 7.04 18.26 -3.63
C SER A 101 7.57 19.58 -3.06
N LEU A 102 7.59 19.72 -1.73
CA LEU A 102 8.25 20.83 -1.04
C LEU A 102 9.78 20.82 -1.23
N PHE A 103 10.36 19.67 -1.57
CA PHE A 103 11.79 19.48 -1.76
C PHE A 103 12.18 19.21 -3.21
N SER A 104 11.38 18.41 -3.94
CA SER A 104 11.61 18.12 -5.36
C SER A 104 10.33 17.67 -6.05
N TRP A 105 9.99 18.35 -7.15
CA TRP A 105 8.81 18.02 -7.95
C TRP A 105 8.96 16.68 -8.70
N GLU A 106 10.18 16.37 -9.13
CA GLU A 106 10.52 15.09 -9.79
C GLU A 106 10.32 13.91 -8.82
N HIS A 107 10.84 14.04 -7.60
CA HIS A 107 10.65 13.02 -6.56
C HIS A 107 9.19 12.92 -6.12
N ALA A 108 8.43 14.01 -6.16
CA ALA A 108 7.00 13.97 -5.87
C ALA A 108 6.24 13.11 -6.87
N LEU A 109 6.56 13.23 -8.17
CA LEU A 109 6.00 12.38 -9.21
C LEU A 109 6.43 10.92 -9.04
N LEU A 110 7.72 10.67 -8.76
CA LEU A 110 8.21 9.31 -8.49
C LEU A 110 7.53 8.69 -7.26
N ALA A 111 7.35 9.46 -6.19
CA ALA A 111 6.65 9.02 -4.99
C ALA A 111 5.20 8.64 -5.31
N PHE A 112 4.49 9.50 -6.04
CA PHE A 112 3.11 9.23 -6.45
C PHE A 112 3.02 7.94 -7.27
N VAL A 113 3.85 7.80 -8.29
CA VAL A 113 3.85 6.63 -9.18
C VAL A 113 4.23 5.36 -8.42
N ALA A 114 5.26 5.41 -7.56
CA ALA A 114 5.66 4.28 -6.72
C ALA A 114 4.51 3.82 -5.82
N ILE A 115 3.89 4.75 -5.08
CA ILE A 115 2.79 4.42 -4.17
C ILE A 115 1.55 3.90 -4.93
N ILE A 116 1.16 4.52 -6.04
CA ILE A 116 0.02 4.03 -6.84
C ILE A 116 0.32 2.65 -7.44
N SER A 117 1.55 2.41 -7.90
CA SER A 117 1.95 1.09 -8.40
C SER A 117 1.95 0.02 -7.31
N HIS A 118 2.25 0.39 -6.06
CA HIS A 118 2.06 -0.48 -4.90
C HIS A 118 0.59 -0.87 -4.74
N TYR A 119 -0.33 0.07 -4.85
CA TYR A 119 -1.78 -0.23 -4.79
C TYR A 119 -2.20 -1.15 -5.93
N ALA A 120 -1.68 -0.95 -7.14
CA ALA A 120 -1.95 -1.83 -8.27
C ALA A 120 -1.44 -3.26 -8.04
N ALA A 121 -0.33 -3.43 -7.31
CA ALA A 121 0.16 -4.75 -6.92
C ALA A 121 -0.72 -5.41 -5.84
N ASP A 122 -1.21 -4.62 -4.88
CA ASP A 122 -2.00 -5.12 -3.75
C ASP A 122 -3.50 -5.30 -4.06
N ILE A 123 -4.05 -4.65 -5.11
CA ILE A 123 -5.48 -4.77 -5.45
C ILE A 123 -5.90 -6.20 -5.83
N GLY A 124 -4.94 -7.06 -6.16
CA GLY A 124 -5.17 -8.48 -6.40
C GLY A 124 -5.52 -9.28 -5.14
N SER A 125 -5.20 -8.77 -3.95
CA SER A 125 -5.45 -9.45 -2.67
C SER A 125 -6.92 -9.45 -2.27
N THR A 126 -7.41 -10.54 -1.67
CA THR A 126 -8.79 -10.66 -1.15
C THR A 126 -9.16 -9.65 -0.06
N VAL A 127 -8.18 -9.04 0.61
CA VAL A 127 -8.38 -8.01 1.67
C VAL A 127 -9.02 -6.75 1.09
N GLY A 128 -8.55 -6.34 -0.09
CA GLY A 128 -8.98 -5.12 -0.76
C GLY A 128 -8.46 -3.84 -0.13
N LEU A 129 -8.48 -2.78 -0.94
CA LEU A 129 -7.84 -1.50 -0.64
C LEU A 129 -8.88 -0.40 -0.49
N PRO A 130 -8.82 0.46 0.54
CA PRO A 130 -9.72 1.59 0.71
C PRO A 130 -9.28 2.79 -0.14
N LEU A 131 -9.22 2.61 -1.46
CA LEU A 131 -8.65 3.56 -2.42
C LEU A 131 -9.25 4.97 -2.31
N LEU A 132 -10.53 5.06 -1.96
CA LEU A 132 -11.29 6.31 -1.90
C LEU A 132 -11.47 6.84 -0.47
N TRP A 133 -10.77 6.29 0.51
CA TRP A 133 -10.67 6.90 1.83
C TRP A 133 -10.01 8.30 1.69
N PRO A 134 -10.47 9.34 2.40
CA PRO A 134 -11.42 9.33 3.52
C PRO A 134 -12.91 9.53 3.14
N PHE A 135 -13.26 9.56 1.85
CA PHE A 135 -14.65 9.82 1.41
C PHE A 135 -15.56 8.60 1.50
N THR A 136 -14.98 7.40 1.45
CA THR A 136 -15.69 6.14 1.67
C THR A 136 -14.77 5.12 2.31
N ARG A 137 -15.34 4.32 3.22
CA ARG A 137 -14.68 3.15 3.83
C ARG A 137 -14.80 1.88 2.97
N ARG A 138 -15.29 1.97 1.73
CA ARG A 138 -15.39 0.81 0.82
C ARG A 138 -14.00 0.33 0.38
N LYS A 139 -13.74 -0.96 0.54
CA LYS A 139 -12.54 -1.64 0.02
C LYS A 139 -12.79 -2.16 -1.40
N TYR A 140 -11.77 -2.05 -2.24
CA TYR A 140 -11.78 -2.48 -3.63
C TYR A 140 -10.74 -3.59 -3.83
N THR A 141 -11.15 -4.68 -4.47
CA THR A 141 -10.30 -5.85 -4.74
C THR A 141 -10.69 -6.51 -6.05
N LEU A 142 -9.71 -7.10 -6.73
CA LEU A 142 -9.90 -8.02 -7.85
C LEU A 142 -9.98 -9.49 -7.42
N ALA A 143 -9.66 -9.79 -6.15
CA ALA A 143 -9.67 -11.13 -5.55
C ALA A 143 -8.96 -12.19 -6.40
N LEU A 144 -7.77 -11.84 -6.89
CA LEU A 144 -6.91 -12.68 -7.74
C LEU A 144 -6.12 -13.71 -6.93
N PHE A 145 -5.80 -13.39 -5.68
CA PHE A 145 -5.12 -14.28 -4.74
C PHE A 145 -5.55 -13.98 -3.29
N GLU A 146 -5.56 -15.02 -2.46
CA GLU A 146 -5.80 -14.93 -1.03
C GLU A 146 -4.61 -14.26 -0.33
N ASP A 147 -4.92 -13.42 0.65
CA ASP A 147 -3.90 -12.92 1.59
C ASP A 147 -3.52 -14.03 2.57
N THR A 148 -2.26 -14.44 2.54
CA THR A 148 -1.71 -15.46 3.44
C THR A 148 -0.94 -14.86 4.61
N GLY A 149 -1.12 -13.55 4.82
CA GLY A 149 -0.51 -12.77 5.89
C GLY A 149 0.61 -11.88 5.38
N TRP A 150 1.02 -10.94 6.22
CA TRP A 150 1.94 -9.85 5.85
C TRP A 150 3.41 -10.12 6.25
N TRP A 151 3.70 -11.19 7.00
CA TRP A 151 5.07 -11.54 7.42
C TRP A 151 5.23 -13.03 7.74
N GLY A 152 6.46 -13.54 7.59
CA GLY A 152 6.84 -14.89 8.03
C GLY A 152 6.59 -15.98 6.99
N ARG A 153 6.62 -17.24 7.43
CA ARG A 153 6.58 -18.41 6.55
C ARG A 153 5.26 -18.50 5.77
N GLU A 154 4.14 -18.15 6.39
CA GLU A 154 2.82 -18.19 5.76
C GLU A 154 2.69 -17.14 4.65
N MET A 155 3.29 -15.97 4.81
CA MET A 155 3.38 -14.96 3.75
C MET A 155 4.14 -15.50 2.54
N PHE A 156 5.36 -16.03 2.73
CA PHE A 156 6.17 -16.50 1.61
C PHE A 156 5.58 -17.77 0.97
N ILE A 157 5.36 -18.83 1.76
CA ILE A 157 4.94 -20.12 1.20
C ILE A 157 3.47 -20.08 0.77
N GLY A 158 2.60 -19.43 1.55
CA GLY A 158 1.18 -19.35 1.25
C GLY A 158 0.91 -18.57 -0.03
N TYR A 159 1.62 -17.47 -0.26
CA TYR A 159 1.47 -16.68 -1.47
C TYR A 159 1.84 -17.49 -2.73
N TYR A 160 3.01 -18.15 -2.73
CA TYR A 160 3.49 -18.93 -3.88
C TYR A 160 2.79 -20.28 -4.10
N ARG A 161 1.87 -20.69 -3.23
CA ARG A 161 0.98 -21.83 -3.51
C ARG A 161 -0.10 -21.49 -4.54
N GLN A 162 -0.32 -20.20 -4.78
CA GLN A 162 -1.42 -19.73 -5.63
C GLN A 162 -0.91 -19.48 -7.06
N PRO A 163 -1.56 -20.03 -8.10
CA PRO A 163 -1.09 -19.86 -9.49
C PRO A 163 -0.99 -18.40 -9.94
N MET A 164 -1.91 -17.56 -9.47
CA MET A 164 -1.96 -16.15 -9.85
C MET A 164 -0.79 -15.34 -9.29
N ALA A 165 -0.24 -15.75 -8.14
CA ALA A 165 0.97 -15.17 -7.59
C ALA A 165 2.15 -15.32 -8.57
N TRP A 166 2.36 -16.53 -9.10
CA TRP A 166 3.40 -16.80 -10.09
C TRP A 166 3.23 -16.01 -11.38
N PHE A 167 2.00 -15.95 -11.90
CA PHE A 167 1.72 -15.20 -13.12
C PHE A 167 2.06 -13.71 -12.96
N LEU A 168 1.54 -13.07 -11.91
CA LEU A 168 1.76 -11.65 -11.69
C LEU A 168 3.22 -11.34 -11.37
N GLU A 169 3.87 -12.17 -10.55
CA GLU A 169 5.27 -11.98 -10.16
C GLU A 169 6.21 -12.14 -11.35
N THR A 170 5.99 -13.16 -12.18
CA THR A 170 6.77 -13.39 -13.40
C THR A 170 6.56 -12.26 -14.41
N ALA A 171 5.33 -11.77 -14.56
CA ALA A 171 5.04 -10.66 -15.47
C ALA A 171 5.79 -9.39 -15.06
N VAL A 172 5.75 -9.04 -13.77
CA VAL A 172 6.42 -7.85 -13.24
C VAL A 172 7.95 -8.01 -13.28
N LEU A 173 8.49 -9.17 -12.91
CA LEU A 173 9.93 -9.44 -13.01
C LEU A 173 10.40 -9.40 -14.47
N GLY A 174 9.63 -9.99 -15.39
CA GLY A 174 9.90 -9.92 -16.83
C GLY A 174 9.90 -8.48 -17.35
N PHE A 175 8.95 -7.65 -16.90
CA PHE A 175 8.92 -6.23 -17.21
C PHE A 175 10.15 -5.48 -16.69
N MET A 176 10.57 -5.74 -15.44
CA MET A 176 11.79 -5.16 -14.87
C MET A 176 13.03 -5.54 -15.68
N LEU A 177 13.19 -6.83 -16.03
CA LEU A 177 14.31 -7.30 -16.84
C LEU A 177 14.30 -6.65 -18.23
N TYR A 178 13.13 -6.53 -18.85
CA TYR A 178 12.96 -5.79 -20.11
C TYR A 178 13.38 -4.33 -19.97
N ARG A 179 12.98 -3.64 -18.89
CA ARG A 179 13.39 -2.26 -18.62
C ARG A 179 14.91 -2.13 -18.51
N PHE A 180 15.57 -3.02 -17.76
CA PHE A 180 17.03 -3.02 -17.67
C PHE A 180 17.74 -3.38 -18.96
N TRP A 181 17.09 -4.09 -19.88
CA TRP A 181 17.68 -4.43 -21.17
C TRP A 181 17.63 -3.28 -22.19
N VAL A 182 16.61 -2.43 -22.12
CA VAL A 182 16.39 -1.33 -23.10
C VAL A 182 17.09 -0.02 -22.71
N ILE A 183 17.57 0.09 -21.48
CA ILE A 183 18.23 1.28 -20.92
C ILE A 183 19.74 1.12 -20.99
#